data_AF-A0A1M7CMV4-F1
#
_entry.id   AF-A0A1M7CMV4-F1
#
_cell.length_a   1.000
_cell.length_b   1.000
_cell.length_c   1.000
_cell.angle_alpha   90.00
_cell.angle_beta   90.00
_cell.angle_gamma   90.00
#
_symmetry.space_group_name_H-M   'P 1'
#
loop_
_entity.id
_entity.type
_entity.pdbx_description
1 polymer ?
#
loop_
_entity_poly.entity_id
_entity_poly.type
_entity_poly.pdbx_seq_one_letter_code
_entity_poly.pdbx_strand_id
1 'polypeptide(L)'
;MNLDQNIYSKESVKARMLQNATKVWGLKSPQSLDPFVKLLIDAFSTEVFKANNEIQTVNARILEKLAKLLTPSVYTHPIPAHAIAFAELSESAESSEVLLDHTEFFFKKQMVSTVKAESDKQLSIAFTPIGNIKINKAQTSIMMVGKSCYSIDERLNKIPICRIDAKNEDYRKLTIGIDVSQYTNENFPKYISLYCSNPAFEHLDFVHKLLPYVTVTSNGNPLFVREGLSYVKSSEAEGYEQMFHEQSIKTKTIEDIKSIYHDKFIEITGISTSLFSGPGKLPENLDLGEKTNEVLRYIEGKRHLWLTFEFPPQFSSEILDNFSFVLNAFPIYNRGWKKTEYSLDIMGNNIPLVTDEGEHFLYVDEVQDGEGRKYTEIPFTPAEDLKKGLYTVRKGGMERFTNRNAVDMIANVLELTRDEVAAFSLLNRDNVKNVLNEMSDKMKSMVQKVNNAKRSTKQELNYVIMEPVEKIDSTYASFWVTHCKLANHMRPGTELSNQLKSQSIILLTESIGGSEEQKGTESIQAYTYALTTRDKIISLEDVKNYCRMILKDELKEVRVKRGTMISNKPKEGFVRTVEVEIIPQNYSFYGRAYWENMANILKNQIISKAIDGIEYVVKVTNEDIDS
;
A
#
# COMPACT_ATOMS: atom_id res chain seq x y z
N MET A 1 27.66 19.69 -2.18
CA MET A 1 27.29 19.98 -0.77
C MET A 1 28.30 21.00 -0.21
N ASN A 2 27.85 22.05 0.49
CA ASN A 2 28.65 22.97 1.36
C ASN A 2 29.34 24.23 0.79
N LEU A 3 28.80 24.93 -0.22
CA LEU A 3 29.22 26.32 -0.51
C LEU A 3 28.32 27.37 0.16
N ASP A 4 27.00 27.15 0.22
CA ASP A 4 26.08 28.14 0.82
C ASP A 4 26.10 28.18 2.36
N GLN A 5 26.43 27.07 3.03
CA GLN A 5 26.50 27.03 4.51
C GLN A 5 27.65 27.90 5.07
N ASN A 6 28.76 28.02 4.34
CA ASN A 6 29.91 28.84 4.77
C ASN A 6 29.64 30.35 4.66
N ILE A 7 28.69 30.77 3.82
CA ILE A 7 28.33 32.18 3.64
C ILE A 7 27.48 32.69 4.81
N TYR A 8 26.93 31.83 5.67
CA TYR A 8 26.08 32.25 6.78
C TYR A 8 26.55 31.74 8.14
N SER A 9 27.80 31.28 8.27
CA SER A 9 28.35 30.91 9.57
C SER A 9 28.43 32.11 10.51
N LYS A 10 28.33 31.87 11.83
CA LYS A 10 28.48 32.91 12.85
C LYS A 10 29.78 33.69 12.66
N GLU A 11 30.89 33.01 12.36
CA GLU A 11 32.17 33.68 12.14
C GLU A 11 32.17 34.56 10.88
N SER A 12 31.49 34.14 9.81
CA SER A 12 31.37 34.95 8.59
C SER A 12 30.50 36.20 8.80
N VAL A 13 29.44 36.10 9.61
CA VAL A 13 28.57 37.24 9.98
C VAL A 13 29.35 38.21 10.86
N LYS A 14 30.05 37.69 11.88
CA LYS A 14 30.91 38.47 12.77
C LYS A 14 32.03 39.18 12.00
N ALA A 15 32.71 38.49 11.08
CA ALA A 15 33.78 39.06 10.26
C ALA A 15 33.28 40.20 9.36
N ARG A 16 32.10 40.04 8.74
CA ARG A 16 31.46 41.10 7.93
C ARG A 16 31.03 42.30 8.78
N MET A 17 30.47 42.05 9.96
CA MET A 17 30.10 43.12 10.90
C MET A 17 31.32 43.89 11.38
N LEU A 18 32.42 43.19 11.71
CA LEU A 18 33.68 43.81 12.10
C LEU A 18 34.29 44.62 10.94
N GLN A 19 34.27 44.11 9.71
CA GLN A 19 34.75 44.86 8.54
C GLN A 19 33.91 46.12 8.28
N ASN A 20 32.58 46.03 8.37
CA ASN A 20 31.71 47.19 8.19
C ASN A 20 31.91 48.23 9.30
N ALA A 21 32.00 47.80 10.56
CA ALA A 21 32.28 48.70 11.68
C ALA A 21 33.64 49.41 11.51
N THR A 22 34.67 48.67 11.08
CA THR A 22 36.01 49.21 10.78
C THR A 22 35.96 50.27 9.67
N LYS A 23 35.18 50.04 8.61
CA LYS A 23 34.99 50.99 7.51
C LYS A 23 34.22 52.24 7.94
N VAL A 24 33.11 52.09 8.66
CA VAL A 24 32.28 53.21 9.13
C VAL A 24 33.06 54.12 10.08
N TRP A 25 33.91 53.55 10.93
CA TRP A 25 34.78 54.31 11.84
C TRP A 25 36.13 54.72 11.25
N GLY A 26 36.39 54.43 9.96
CA GLY A 26 37.64 54.85 9.29
C GLY A 26 38.91 54.23 9.87
N LEU A 27 38.81 53.07 10.52
CA LEU A 27 39.93 52.37 11.15
C LEU A 27 40.70 51.52 10.13
N LYS A 28 42.01 51.37 10.30
CA LYS A 28 42.86 50.57 9.39
C LYS A 28 42.75 49.06 9.63
N SER A 29 42.32 48.64 10.82
CA SER A 29 42.25 47.22 11.19
C SER A 29 41.06 46.93 12.12
N PRO A 30 40.41 45.75 11.99
CA PRO A 30 39.41 45.28 12.96
C PRO A 30 39.98 45.05 14.36
N GLN A 31 41.30 44.92 14.49
CA GLN A 31 41.94 44.76 15.79
C GLN A 31 42.00 46.06 16.61
N SER A 32 41.96 47.22 15.96
CA SER A 32 41.88 48.54 16.62
C SER A 32 40.50 48.90 17.17
N LEU A 33 39.49 48.04 16.98
CA LEU A 33 38.17 48.22 17.60
C LEU A 33 38.23 47.96 19.10
N ASP A 34 37.47 48.77 19.85
CA ASP A 34 37.27 48.64 21.29
C ASP A 34 36.82 47.20 21.67
N PRO A 35 37.42 46.57 22.70
CA PRO A 35 36.98 45.27 23.21
C PRO A 35 35.48 45.17 23.54
N PHE A 36 34.86 46.23 24.05
CA PHE A 36 33.42 46.26 24.35
C PHE A 36 32.58 46.21 23.06
N VAL A 37 32.99 46.94 22.03
CA VAL A 37 32.37 46.90 20.71
C VAL A 37 32.51 45.52 20.09
N LYS A 38 33.67 44.86 20.25
CA LYS A 38 33.86 43.48 19.78
C LYS A 38 32.93 42.50 20.49
N LEU A 39 32.72 42.65 21.80
CA LEU A 39 31.76 41.84 22.56
C LEU A 39 30.32 42.07 22.10
N LEU A 40 29.91 43.31 21.88
CA LEU A 40 28.59 43.64 21.35
C LEU A 40 28.38 43.05 19.94
N ILE A 41 29.37 43.18 19.05
CA ILE A 41 29.30 42.58 17.71
C ILE A 41 29.23 41.05 17.80
N ASP A 42 29.90 40.43 18.77
CA ASP A 42 29.82 38.98 18.97
C ASP A 42 28.43 38.52 19.44
N ALA A 43 27.85 39.21 20.42
CA ALA A 43 26.49 38.96 20.88
C ALA A 43 25.47 39.17 19.75
N PHE A 44 25.59 40.29 19.02
CA PHE A 44 24.70 40.63 17.93
C PHE A 44 24.83 39.66 16.74
N SER A 45 26.06 39.22 16.42
CA SER A 45 26.28 38.19 15.39
C SER A 45 25.60 36.86 15.76
N THR A 46 25.50 36.55 17.06
CA THR A 46 24.82 35.34 17.55
C THR A 46 23.31 35.45 17.36
N GLU A 47 22.71 36.58 17.72
CA GLU A 47 21.26 36.82 17.52
C GLU A 47 20.88 36.89 16.04
N VAL A 48 21.71 37.51 15.20
CA VAL A 48 21.49 37.55 13.74
C VAL A 48 21.63 36.16 13.12
N PHE A 49 22.60 35.36 13.58
CA PHE A 49 22.73 33.97 13.15
C PHE A 49 21.51 33.13 13.54
N LYS A 50 21.01 33.28 14.78
CA LYS A 50 19.76 32.64 15.22
C LYS A 50 18.57 33.06 14.36
N ALA A 51 18.38 34.37 14.17
CA ALA A 51 17.30 34.90 13.34
C ALA A 51 17.37 34.38 11.89
N ASN A 52 18.56 34.29 11.30
CA ASN A 52 18.72 33.74 9.96
C ASN A 52 18.38 32.25 9.90
N ASN A 53 18.80 31.45 10.90
CA ASN A 53 18.41 30.04 10.99
C ASN A 53 16.90 29.88 11.17
N GLU A 54 16.26 30.75 11.94
CA GLU A 54 14.80 30.78 12.05
C GLU A 54 14.15 31.10 10.71
N ILE A 55 14.62 32.10 9.97
CA ILE A 55 14.12 32.42 8.62
C ILE A 55 14.27 31.23 7.67
N GLN A 56 15.43 30.56 7.66
CA GLN A 56 15.63 29.36 6.83
C GLN A 56 14.68 28.23 7.23
N THR A 57 14.46 28.05 8.53
CA THR A 57 13.50 27.07 9.05
C THR A 57 12.06 27.43 8.64
N VAL A 58 11.70 28.72 8.67
CA VAL A 58 10.38 29.21 8.24
C VAL A 58 10.19 29.00 6.74
N ASN A 59 11.19 29.33 5.91
CA ASN A 59 11.13 29.12 4.47
C ASN A 59 10.95 27.64 4.12
N ALA A 60 11.71 26.74 4.78
CA ALA A 60 11.55 25.31 4.62
C ALA A 60 10.13 24.84 5.00
N ARG A 61 9.57 25.35 6.11
CA ARG A 61 8.19 25.05 6.53
C ARG A 61 7.14 25.58 5.56
N ILE A 62 7.31 26.80 5.02
CA ILE A 62 6.39 27.37 4.02
C ILE A 62 6.42 26.53 2.76
N LEU A 63 7.61 26.17 2.28
CA LEU A 63 7.78 25.31 1.11
C LEU A 63 7.12 23.95 1.32
N GLU A 64 7.36 23.31 2.48
CA GLU A 64 6.74 22.03 2.83
C GLU A 64 5.21 22.15 2.90
N LYS A 65 4.69 23.25 3.44
CA LYS A 65 3.24 23.49 3.53
C LYS A 65 2.61 23.73 2.16
N LEU A 66 3.28 24.47 1.28
CA LEU A 66 2.85 24.67 -0.11
C LEU A 66 2.90 23.36 -0.90
N ALA A 67 3.98 22.60 -0.76
CA ALA A 67 4.09 21.28 -1.36
C ALA A 67 2.96 20.37 -0.89
N LYS A 68 2.68 20.29 0.41
CA LYS A 68 1.56 19.52 0.97
C LYS A 68 0.19 19.94 0.43
N LEU A 69 -0.05 21.23 0.21
CA LEU A 69 -1.32 21.73 -0.32
C LEU A 69 -1.50 21.48 -1.81
N LEU A 70 -0.40 21.50 -2.57
CA LEU A 70 -0.44 21.42 -4.03
C LEU A 70 -0.14 20.00 -4.56
N THR A 71 0.40 19.10 -3.73
CA THR A 71 0.59 17.69 -4.09
C THR A 71 -0.74 16.97 -3.99
N PRO A 72 -1.18 16.26 -5.05
CA PRO A 72 -2.34 15.40 -4.96
C PRO A 72 -2.15 14.39 -3.83
N SER A 73 -3.19 14.25 -3.00
CA SER A 73 -3.17 13.42 -1.79
C SER A 73 -2.82 11.96 -2.05
N VAL A 74 -3.03 11.47 -3.28
CA VAL A 74 -2.70 10.11 -3.74
C VAL A 74 -1.21 9.77 -3.54
N TYR A 75 -0.30 10.73 -3.76
CA TYR A 75 1.15 10.47 -3.70
C TYR A 75 1.75 10.64 -2.32
N THR A 76 1.03 11.33 -1.44
CA THR A 76 1.40 11.54 -0.04
C THR A 76 0.45 10.77 0.86
N HIS A 77 0.00 9.59 0.43
CA HIS A 77 -0.87 8.72 1.21
C HIS A 77 -0.09 7.48 1.66
N PRO A 78 -0.38 6.91 2.85
CA PRO A 78 0.10 5.57 3.18
C PRO A 78 -0.42 4.55 2.17
N ILE A 79 0.46 3.65 1.71
CA ILE A 79 0.13 2.59 0.76
C ILE A 79 -0.03 1.28 1.55
N PRO A 80 -1.16 0.57 1.43
CA PRO A 80 -1.36 -0.69 2.13
C PRO A 80 -0.55 -1.83 1.50
N ALA A 81 -0.04 -2.72 2.35
CA ALA A 81 0.54 -3.98 1.89
C ALA A 81 -0.54 -4.86 1.22
N HIS A 82 -0.16 -5.66 0.23
CA HIS A 82 -1.07 -6.51 -0.53
C HIS A 82 -0.46 -7.88 -0.82
N ALA A 83 -1.31 -8.88 -1.02
CA ALA A 83 -0.93 -10.27 -1.30
C ALA A 83 -2.07 -10.98 -2.06
N ILE A 84 -1.81 -12.17 -2.58
CA ILE A 84 -2.84 -13.13 -2.97
C ILE A 84 -3.09 -14.07 -1.80
N ALA A 85 -4.36 -14.26 -1.43
CA ALA A 85 -4.79 -15.30 -0.51
C ALA A 85 -5.71 -16.28 -1.23
N PHE A 86 -5.90 -17.45 -0.63
CA PHE A 86 -7.00 -18.32 -0.97
C PHE A 86 -7.86 -18.58 0.26
N ALA A 87 -9.13 -18.88 0.02
CA ALA A 87 -10.08 -19.27 1.05
C ALA A 87 -10.66 -20.64 0.71
N GLU A 88 -10.78 -21.48 1.73
CA GLU A 88 -11.62 -22.67 1.65
C GLU A 88 -13.03 -22.32 2.08
N LEU A 89 -14.01 -22.90 1.40
CA LEU A 89 -15.39 -22.68 1.78
C LEU A 89 -15.69 -23.44 3.06
N SER A 90 -16.34 -22.79 4.03
CA SER A 90 -16.79 -23.44 5.26
C SER A 90 -17.69 -24.65 4.95
N GLU A 91 -17.51 -25.73 5.71
CA GLU A 91 -18.29 -26.97 5.58
C GLU A 91 -19.81 -26.73 5.67
N SER A 92 -20.23 -25.67 6.35
CA SER A 92 -21.64 -25.32 6.56
C SER A 92 -22.32 -24.57 5.40
N ALA A 93 -21.56 -24.08 4.42
CA ALA A 93 -22.14 -23.36 3.27
C ALA A 93 -22.71 -24.35 2.24
N GLU A 94 -23.73 -23.98 1.46
CA GLU A 94 -24.41 -24.90 0.53
C GLU A 94 -23.56 -25.24 -0.71
N SER A 95 -23.40 -24.29 -1.65
CA SER A 95 -22.67 -24.45 -2.94
C SER A 95 -21.54 -23.45 -3.14
N SER A 96 -21.77 -22.22 -2.69
CA SER A 96 -20.90 -21.08 -2.93
C SER A 96 -21.25 -19.97 -1.96
N GLU A 97 -20.25 -19.20 -1.55
CA GLU A 97 -20.42 -18.05 -0.66
C GLU A 97 -19.83 -16.81 -1.33
N VAL A 98 -20.45 -15.65 -1.08
CA VAL A 98 -19.86 -14.37 -1.46
C VAL A 98 -19.08 -13.86 -0.26
N LEU A 99 -17.76 -13.91 -0.36
CA LEU A 99 -16.90 -13.24 0.60
C LEU A 99 -16.94 -11.74 0.34
N LEU A 100 -17.36 -11.00 1.36
CA LEU A 100 -17.56 -9.55 1.27
C LEU A 100 -16.23 -8.83 1.42
N ASP A 101 -16.12 -7.68 0.76
CA ASP A 101 -14.91 -6.86 0.77
C ASP A 101 -14.56 -6.31 2.16
N HIS A 102 -15.54 -6.13 3.05
CA HIS A 102 -15.35 -5.64 4.41
C HIS A 102 -15.08 -6.75 5.44
N THR A 103 -14.99 -8.02 5.02
CA THR A 103 -14.63 -9.11 5.94
C THR A 103 -13.15 -9.01 6.31
N GLU A 104 -12.88 -8.86 7.61
CA GLU A 104 -11.51 -8.70 8.14
C GLU A 104 -10.92 -10.02 8.61
N PHE A 105 -9.68 -10.29 8.18
CA PHE A 105 -8.86 -11.42 8.61
C PHE A 105 -7.61 -10.93 9.31
N PHE A 106 -7.30 -11.51 10.48
CA PHE A 106 -6.26 -11.00 11.36
C PHE A 106 -5.07 -11.95 11.46
N PHE A 107 -3.87 -11.37 11.40
CA PHE A 107 -2.62 -12.02 11.73
C PHE A 107 -2.01 -11.39 12.99
N LYS A 108 -1.61 -12.21 13.96
CA LYS A 108 -1.01 -11.72 15.21
C LYS A 108 0.52 -11.77 15.12
N LYS A 109 1.14 -10.60 14.96
CA LYS A 109 2.60 -10.43 14.92
C LYS A 109 3.13 -10.08 16.30
N GLN A 110 4.07 -10.87 16.81
CA GLN A 110 4.80 -10.53 18.03
C GLN A 110 5.94 -9.57 17.69
N MET A 111 5.98 -8.42 18.38
CA MET A 111 7.08 -7.46 18.28
C MET A 111 7.90 -7.56 19.56
N VAL A 112 9.17 -7.95 19.40
CA VAL A 112 10.13 -7.99 20.51
C VAL A 112 10.42 -6.56 20.94
N SER A 113 10.22 -6.27 22.22
CA SER A 113 10.53 -4.92 22.73
C SER A 113 12.05 -4.68 22.74
N THR A 114 12.47 -3.53 22.22
CA THR A 114 13.88 -3.10 22.25
C THR A 114 14.21 -2.30 23.52
N VAL A 115 13.20 -1.99 24.35
CA VAL A 115 13.33 -1.19 25.57
C VAL A 115 13.36 -2.12 26.79
N LYS A 116 14.44 -2.04 27.58
CA LYS A 116 14.53 -2.78 28.86
C LYS A 116 13.35 -2.38 29.77
N ALA A 117 12.57 -3.37 30.20
CA ALA A 117 11.37 -3.28 31.05
C ALA A 117 10.00 -3.06 30.35
N GLU A 118 9.91 -3.08 29.02
CA GLU A 118 8.63 -3.22 28.32
C GLU A 118 8.41 -4.68 27.88
N SER A 119 7.19 -5.20 28.08
CA SER A 119 6.79 -6.51 27.57
C SER A 119 6.67 -6.51 26.05
N ASP A 120 6.90 -7.65 25.42
CA ASP A 120 6.65 -7.85 23.99
C ASP A 120 5.21 -7.46 23.65
N LYS A 121 5.04 -6.68 22.58
CA LYS A 121 3.73 -6.22 22.12
C LYS A 121 3.22 -7.16 21.04
N GLN A 122 1.94 -7.52 21.13
CA GLN A 122 1.27 -8.27 20.09
C GLN A 122 0.47 -7.30 19.20
N LEU A 123 0.90 -7.16 17.95
CA LEU A 123 0.23 -6.35 16.95
C LEU A 123 -0.73 -7.23 16.14
N SER A 124 -1.98 -6.80 15.99
CA SER A 124 -2.99 -7.48 15.18
C SER A 124 -3.09 -6.80 13.82
N ILE A 125 -2.59 -7.45 12.78
CA ILE A 125 -2.55 -6.92 11.41
C ILE A 125 -3.77 -7.46 10.66
N ALA A 126 -4.65 -6.57 10.22
CA ALA A 126 -5.87 -6.91 9.49
C ALA A 126 -5.66 -6.89 7.96
N PHE A 127 -6.29 -7.82 7.26
CA PHE A 127 -6.39 -7.86 5.81
C PHE A 127 -7.84 -8.06 5.40
N THR A 128 -8.22 -7.42 4.29
CA THR A 128 -9.55 -7.60 3.68
C THR A 128 -9.42 -7.92 2.19
N PRO A 129 -10.40 -8.61 1.59
CA PRO A 129 -10.50 -8.75 0.14
C PRO A 129 -10.60 -7.40 -0.56
N ILE A 130 -10.07 -7.32 -1.78
CA ILE A 130 -10.11 -6.08 -2.58
C ILE A 130 -11.50 -5.75 -3.13
N GLY A 131 -12.36 -6.77 -3.25
CA GLY A 131 -13.75 -6.63 -3.64
C GLY A 131 -14.53 -7.87 -3.27
N ASN A 132 -15.84 -7.86 -3.52
CA ASN A 132 -16.69 -9.01 -3.24
C ASN A 132 -16.35 -10.14 -4.22
N ILE A 133 -16.07 -11.33 -3.70
CA ILE A 133 -15.62 -12.48 -4.50
C ILE A 133 -16.49 -13.68 -4.18
N LYS A 134 -16.81 -14.46 -5.21
CA LYS A 134 -17.54 -15.71 -5.07
C LYS A 134 -16.57 -16.86 -4.85
N ILE A 135 -16.69 -17.54 -3.72
CA ILE A 135 -15.94 -18.74 -3.34
C ILE A 135 -16.81 -19.97 -3.63
N ASN A 136 -16.22 -21.02 -4.20
CA ASN A 136 -16.91 -22.22 -4.65
C ASN A 136 -16.35 -23.49 -3.94
N LYS A 137 -17.15 -24.55 -3.82
CA LYS A 137 -16.73 -25.88 -3.33
C LYS A 137 -15.96 -26.69 -4.36
N ALA A 138 -14.99 -26.06 -5.01
CA ALA A 138 -14.17 -26.66 -6.05
C ALA A 138 -12.71 -26.28 -5.85
N GLN A 139 -11.83 -27.27 -5.90
CA GLN A 139 -10.39 -27.05 -5.84
C GLN A 139 -9.65 -28.01 -6.77
N THR A 140 -8.50 -27.59 -7.27
CA THR A 140 -7.63 -28.44 -8.08
C THR A 140 -7.11 -29.59 -7.22
N SER A 141 -7.37 -30.83 -7.63
CA SER A 141 -6.94 -32.04 -6.91
C SER A 141 -5.77 -32.74 -7.59
N ILE A 142 -5.72 -32.70 -8.92
CA ILE A 142 -4.72 -33.40 -9.73
C ILE A 142 -4.24 -32.49 -10.86
N MET A 143 -2.96 -32.60 -11.19
CA MET A 143 -2.33 -31.91 -12.29
C MET A 143 -1.40 -32.87 -13.04
N MET A 144 -1.52 -32.89 -14.37
CA MET A 144 -0.72 -33.72 -15.26
C MET A 144 -0.04 -32.80 -16.27
N VAL A 145 1.29 -32.87 -16.33
CA VAL A 145 2.11 -32.07 -17.24
C VAL A 145 3.24 -32.91 -17.80
N GLY A 146 3.33 -32.96 -19.12
CA GLY A 146 4.34 -33.74 -19.82
C GLY A 146 4.40 -35.16 -19.26
N LYS A 147 5.51 -35.51 -18.61
CA LYS A 147 5.77 -36.85 -18.06
C LYS A 147 5.45 -37.00 -16.58
N SER A 148 4.85 -36.02 -15.92
CA SER A 148 4.64 -36.05 -14.47
C SER A 148 3.16 -35.89 -14.12
N CYS A 149 2.72 -36.64 -13.11
CA CYS A 149 1.42 -36.52 -12.49
C CYS A 149 1.58 -36.12 -11.02
N TYR A 150 0.81 -35.14 -10.58
CA TYR A 150 0.85 -34.61 -9.23
C TYR A 150 -0.55 -34.63 -8.61
N SER A 151 -0.65 -35.03 -7.34
CA SER A 151 -1.79 -34.68 -6.48
C SER A 151 -1.51 -33.35 -5.80
N ILE A 152 -2.56 -32.60 -5.53
CA ILE A 152 -2.51 -31.34 -4.77
C ILE A 152 -3.15 -31.62 -3.41
N ASP A 153 -2.42 -31.33 -2.32
CA ASP A 153 -2.93 -31.45 -0.95
C ASP A 153 -3.82 -30.26 -0.55
N GLU A 154 -4.40 -30.32 0.65
CA GLU A 154 -5.23 -29.24 1.23
C GLU A 154 -4.45 -27.93 1.41
N ARG A 155 -3.12 -28.00 1.52
CA ARG A 155 -2.23 -26.84 1.62
C ARG A 155 -1.73 -26.37 0.25
N LEU A 156 -2.30 -26.89 -0.84
CA LEU A 156 -1.98 -26.59 -2.23
C LEU A 156 -0.55 -26.94 -2.65
N ASN A 157 0.11 -27.85 -1.92
CA ASN A 157 1.41 -28.40 -2.30
C ASN A 157 1.24 -29.47 -3.38
N LYS A 158 2.15 -29.45 -4.37
CA LYS A 158 2.24 -30.50 -5.38
C LYS A 158 3.01 -31.70 -4.84
N ILE A 159 2.37 -32.87 -4.84
CA ILE A 159 2.96 -34.14 -4.43
C ILE A 159 3.04 -35.05 -5.67
N PRO A 160 4.24 -35.49 -6.08
CA PRO A 160 4.38 -36.36 -7.26
C PRO A 160 3.75 -37.73 -6.99
N ILE A 161 2.90 -38.20 -7.91
CA ILE A 161 2.29 -39.52 -7.87
C ILE A 161 3.12 -40.49 -8.71
N CYS A 162 3.24 -40.21 -10.02
CA CYS A 162 3.86 -41.11 -10.98
C CYS A 162 4.40 -40.36 -12.20
N ARG A 163 5.16 -41.06 -13.05
CA ARG A 163 5.65 -40.54 -14.33
C ARG A 163 4.92 -41.18 -15.50
N ILE A 164 4.27 -40.37 -16.34
CA ILE A 164 3.46 -40.79 -17.48
C ILE A 164 4.32 -40.85 -18.75
N ASP A 165 3.99 -41.77 -19.65
CA ASP A 165 4.59 -41.86 -20.98
C ASP A 165 3.93 -40.86 -21.93
N ALA A 166 4.45 -39.63 -21.94
CA ALA A 166 3.91 -38.52 -22.73
C ALA A 166 4.23 -38.66 -24.23
N LYS A 167 3.28 -38.35 -25.10
CA LYS A 167 3.53 -38.21 -26.54
C LYS A 167 4.23 -36.87 -26.81
N ASN A 168 4.91 -36.75 -27.96
CA ASN A 168 5.58 -35.49 -28.34
C ASN A 168 4.60 -34.29 -28.45
N GLU A 169 3.31 -34.54 -28.66
CA GLU A 169 2.27 -33.51 -28.72
C GLU A 169 1.81 -33.03 -27.34
N ASP A 170 2.16 -33.74 -26.26
CA ASP A 170 1.70 -33.44 -24.90
C ASP A 170 2.64 -32.49 -24.16
N TYR A 171 3.81 -32.16 -24.73
CA TYR A 171 4.79 -31.26 -24.10
C TYR A 171 4.29 -29.82 -23.91
N ARG A 172 3.23 -29.41 -24.63
CA ARG A 172 2.56 -28.11 -24.48
C ARG A 172 1.21 -28.21 -23.81
N LYS A 173 0.79 -29.42 -23.43
CA LYS A 173 -0.50 -29.68 -22.83
C LYS A 173 -0.36 -29.87 -21.32
N LEU A 174 -1.32 -29.31 -20.61
CA LEU A 174 -1.43 -29.39 -19.16
C LEU A 174 -2.87 -29.74 -18.85
N THR A 175 -3.09 -30.84 -18.13
CA THR A 175 -4.44 -31.27 -17.76
C THR A 175 -4.58 -31.17 -16.25
N ILE A 176 -5.59 -30.44 -15.78
CA ILE A 176 -5.95 -30.40 -14.36
C ILE A 176 -7.30 -31.09 -14.13
N GLY A 177 -7.40 -31.76 -12.99
CA GLY A 177 -8.64 -32.27 -12.44
C GLY A 177 -9.08 -31.38 -11.28
N ILE A 178 -10.26 -30.78 -11.39
CA ILE A 178 -10.87 -29.99 -10.32
C ILE A 178 -11.88 -30.89 -9.61
N ASP A 179 -11.71 -31.08 -8.29
CA ASP A 179 -12.64 -31.84 -7.47
C ASP A 179 -13.96 -31.07 -7.35
N VAL A 180 -15.03 -31.66 -7.87
CA VAL A 180 -16.39 -31.12 -7.83
C VAL A 180 -17.34 -32.11 -7.14
N SER A 181 -16.80 -33.03 -6.33
CA SER A 181 -17.57 -34.10 -5.68
C SER A 181 -18.70 -33.57 -4.79
N GLN A 182 -18.51 -32.38 -4.23
CA GLN A 182 -19.50 -31.72 -3.38
C GLN A 182 -20.67 -31.11 -4.18
N TYR A 183 -20.55 -30.97 -5.50
CA TYR A 183 -21.63 -30.52 -6.39
C TYR A 183 -22.47 -31.71 -6.87
N THR A 184 -23.66 -31.86 -6.29
CA THR A 184 -24.58 -32.97 -6.63
C THR A 184 -25.81 -32.51 -7.42
N ASN A 185 -26.52 -31.47 -6.95
CA ASN A 185 -27.80 -31.00 -7.53
C ASN A 185 -27.88 -29.48 -7.75
N GLU A 186 -26.77 -28.75 -7.58
CA GLU A 186 -26.73 -27.30 -7.65
C GLU A 186 -26.18 -26.80 -8.98
N ASN A 187 -26.57 -25.58 -9.37
CA ASN A 187 -26.02 -24.94 -10.56
C ASN A 187 -24.56 -24.58 -10.32
N PHE A 188 -23.66 -25.29 -11.00
CA PHE A 188 -22.25 -24.92 -11.07
C PHE A 188 -22.10 -23.49 -11.64
N PRO A 189 -21.17 -22.67 -11.14
CA PRO A 189 -20.99 -21.31 -11.63
C PRO A 189 -20.69 -21.31 -13.15
N LYS A 190 -21.22 -20.30 -13.85
CA LYS A 190 -21.04 -20.12 -15.31
C LYS A 190 -19.59 -19.91 -15.72
N TYR A 191 -18.76 -19.48 -14.78
CA TYR A 191 -17.34 -19.27 -14.93
C TYR A 191 -16.59 -19.71 -13.67
N ILE A 192 -15.34 -20.12 -13.83
CA ILE A 192 -14.40 -20.34 -12.71
C ILE A 192 -13.21 -19.42 -12.90
N SER A 193 -12.66 -18.94 -11.79
CA SER A 193 -11.46 -18.11 -11.77
C SER A 193 -10.29 -18.94 -11.24
N LEU A 194 -9.17 -18.93 -11.97
CA LEU A 194 -7.95 -19.64 -11.61
C LEU A 194 -6.82 -18.64 -11.41
N TYR A 195 -6.18 -18.72 -10.25
CA TYR A 195 -4.88 -18.09 -10.03
C TYR A 195 -3.79 -19.00 -10.57
N CYS A 196 -2.98 -18.48 -11.49
CA CYS A 196 -1.89 -19.19 -12.14
C CYS A 196 -0.55 -18.73 -11.55
N SER A 197 0.01 -19.52 -10.63
CA SER A 197 1.28 -19.19 -9.98
C SER A 197 2.44 -19.91 -10.67
N ASN A 198 3.52 -19.19 -10.97
CA ASN A 198 4.77 -19.80 -11.43
C ASN A 198 6.00 -19.07 -10.86
N PRO A 199 6.29 -19.27 -9.55
CA PRO A 199 7.35 -18.51 -8.88
C PRO A 199 8.75 -18.71 -9.49
N ALA A 200 9.01 -19.87 -10.09
CA ALA A 200 10.30 -20.18 -10.70
C ALA A 200 10.60 -19.35 -11.95
N PHE A 201 9.56 -18.98 -12.71
CA PHE A 201 9.68 -18.28 -13.99
C PHE A 201 8.98 -16.92 -14.02
N GLU A 202 8.70 -16.33 -12.85
CA GLU A 202 8.04 -15.03 -12.72
C GLU A 202 8.83 -13.86 -13.35
N HIS A 203 10.14 -14.03 -13.53
CA HIS A 203 11.02 -13.08 -14.22
C HIS A 203 10.81 -13.04 -15.74
N LEU A 204 10.10 -14.02 -16.32
CA LEU A 204 9.83 -14.09 -17.76
C LEU A 204 8.49 -13.43 -18.09
N ASP A 205 8.56 -12.25 -18.71
CA ASP A 205 7.39 -11.42 -19.07
C ASP A 205 6.27 -12.15 -19.81
N PHE A 206 6.60 -13.12 -20.65
CA PHE A 206 5.61 -13.80 -21.48
C PHE A 206 4.77 -14.82 -20.70
N VAL A 207 5.24 -15.29 -19.53
CA VAL A 207 4.64 -16.41 -18.81
C VAL A 207 3.21 -16.11 -18.38
N HIS A 208 2.98 -14.91 -17.85
CA HIS A 208 1.63 -14.45 -17.44
C HIS A 208 0.89 -13.74 -18.58
N LYS A 209 1.58 -12.89 -19.36
CA LYS A 209 0.98 -12.16 -20.49
C LYS A 209 0.39 -13.05 -21.58
N LEU A 210 0.88 -14.29 -21.73
CA LEU A 210 0.38 -15.23 -22.73
C LEU A 210 -0.71 -16.18 -22.22
N LEU A 211 -1.04 -16.16 -20.92
CA LEU A 211 -2.11 -16.99 -20.35
C LEU A 211 -3.48 -16.80 -21.02
N PRO A 212 -3.91 -15.59 -21.45
CA PRO A 212 -5.19 -15.41 -22.13
C PRO A 212 -5.28 -16.10 -23.50
N TYR A 213 -4.14 -16.44 -24.11
CA TYR A 213 -4.07 -17.08 -25.43
C TYR A 213 -4.03 -18.62 -25.34
N VAL A 214 -4.17 -19.17 -24.14
CA VAL A 214 -4.21 -20.62 -23.92
C VAL A 214 -5.56 -21.16 -24.38
N THR A 215 -5.55 -22.23 -25.17
CA THR A 215 -6.79 -22.90 -25.58
C THR A 215 -7.16 -23.95 -24.54
N VAL A 216 -8.36 -23.84 -23.98
CA VAL A 216 -8.85 -24.76 -22.94
C VAL A 216 -9.95 -25.65 -23.53
N THR A 217 -9.84 -26.95 -23.27
CA THR A 217 -10.84 -27.94 -23.68
C THR A 217 -11.24 -28.83 -22.50
N SER A 218 -12.49 -29.28 -22.49
CA SER A 218 -12.99 -30.28 -21.55
C SER A 218 -13.67 -31.41 -22.32
N ASN A 219 -13.09 -32.62 -22.29
CA ASN A 219 -13.54 -33.78 -23.06
C ASN A 219 -13.79 -33.46 -24.55
N GLY A 220 -12.92 -32.66 -25.17
CA GLY A 220 -13.04 -32.23 -26.57
C GLY A 220 -13.95 -31.00 -26.82
N ASN A 221 -14.69 -30.53 -25.81
CA ASN A 221 -15.47 -29.31 -25.93
C ASN A 221 -14.59 -28.07 -25.66
N PRO A 222 -14.49 -27.11 -26.60
CA PRO A 222 -13.71 -25.89 -26.39
C PRO A 222 -14.40 -24.97 -25.39
N LEU A 223 -13.62 -24.37 -24.49
CA LEU A 223 -14.06 -23.38 -23.51
C LEU A 223 -13.44 -22.01 -23.82
N PHE A 224 -14.08 -20.95 -23.34
CA PHE A 224 -13.59 -19.59 -23.56
C PHE A 224 -12.78 -19.10 -22.36
N VAL A 225 -11.59 -18.59 -22.63
CA VAL A 225 -10.70 -18.00 -21.62
C VAL A 225 -10.80 -16.47 -21.68
N ARG A 226 -10.91 -15.86 -20.52
CA ARG A 226 -10.84 -14.41 -20.30
C ARG A 226 -9.71 -14.10 -19.34
N GLU A 227 -9.02 -13.00 -19.56
CA GLU A 227 -7.98 -12.49 -18.65
C GLU A 227 -8.58 -11.84 -17.40
N GLY A 228 -7.90 -11.97 -16.27
CA GLY A 228 -8.24 -11.26 -15.04
C GLY A 228 -9.21 -11.99 -14.12
N LEU A 229 -9.72 -11.24 -13.14
CA LEU A 229 -10.64 -11.71 -12.09
C LEU A 229 -11.88 -10.82 -12.03
N SER A 230 -13.06 -11.44 -12.05
CA SER A 230 -14.34 -10.76 -11.92
C SER A 230 -14.76 -10.63 -10.46
N TYR A 231 -15.19 -9.43 -10.11
CA TYR A 231 -15.72 -9.11 -8.78
C TYR A 231 -17.25 -9.01 -8.84
N VAL A 232 -17.92 -9.43 -7.77
CA VAL A 232 -19.37 -9.26 -7.62
C VAL A 232 -19.64 -7.77 -7.37
N LYS A 233 -20.38 -7.13 -8.27
CA LYS A 233 -20.74 -5.71 -8.11
C LYS A 233 -21.56 -5.53 -6.83
N SER A 234 -21.12 -4.63 -5.95
CA SER A 234 -22.00 -4.00 -4.97
C SER A 234 -22.90 -2.99 -5.70
N SER A 235 -24.08 -2.67 -5.15
CA SER A 235 -24.93 -1.62 -5.71
C SER A 235 -24.15 -0.31 -5.80
N GLU A 236 -23.76 0.10 -7.00
CA GLU A 236 -23.08 1.38 -7.24
C GLU A 236 -24.09 2.52 -7.12
N ALA A 237 -23.66 3.67 -6.59
CA ALA A 237 -24.45 4.89 -6.59
C ALA A 237 -24.62 5.38 -8.05
N GLU A 238 -25.86 5.63 -8.47
CA GLU A 238 -26.16 6.10 -9.83
C GLU A 238 -25.90 7.61 -9.98
N GLY A 239 -25.28 8.03 -11.08
CA GLY A 239 -25.19 9.44 -11.50
C GLY A 239 -23.83 10.12 -11.26
N TYR A 240 -23.84 11.43 -11.01
CA TYR A 240 -22.62 12.25 -10.90
C TYR A 240 -21.70 11.85 -9.73
N GLU A 241 -22.25 11.21 -8.68
CA GLU A 241 -21.49 10.71 -7.53
C GLU A 241 -20.46 9.65 -7.94
N GLN A 242 -20.73 8.86 -8.98
CA GLN A 242 -19.83 7.82 -9.48
C GLN A 242 -18.49 8.40 -10.00
N MET A 243 -18.52 9.54 -10.69
CA MET A 243 -17.30 10.19 -11.19
C MET A 243 -16.39 10.72 -10.07
N PHE A 244 -16.96 11.09 -8.92
CA PHE A 244 -16.18 11.49 -7.75
C PHE A 244 -15.62 10.28 -7.01
N HIS A 245 -16.37 9.16 -6.96
CA HIS A 245 -15.86 7.90 -6.43
C HIS A 245 -14.66 7.36 -7.22
N GLU A 246 -14.62 7.53 -8.55
CA GLU A 246 -13.48 7.13 -9.40
C GLU A 246 -12.18 7.86 -9.02
N GLN A 247 -12.26 9.12 -8.61
CA GLN A 247 -11.08 9.91 -8.21
C GLN A 247 -10.65 9.67 -6.74
N SER A 248 -11.45 8.95 -5.95
CA SER A 248 -11.18 8.73 -4.53
C SER A 248 -9.91 7.91 -4.30
N ILE A 249 -9.24 8.15 -3.17
CA ILE A 249 -8.04 7.40 -2.76
C ILE A 249 -8.35 5.90 -2.65
N LYS A 250 -9.55 5.56 -2.16
CA LYS A 250 -10.05 4.17 -2.05
C LYS A 250 -10.04 3.48 -3.42
N THR A 251 -10.70 4.06 -4.42
CA THR A 251 -10.84 3.44 -5.75
C THR A 251 -9.50 3.31 -6.45
N LYS A 252 -8.67 4.36 -6.44
CA LYS A 252 -7.32 4.31 -7.03
C LYS A 252 -6.44 3.23 -6.40
N THR A 253 -6.45 3.12 -5.07
CA THR A 253 -5.68 2.07 -4.36
C THR A 253 -6.16 0.67 -4.76
N ILE A 254 -7.47 0.47 -4.87
CA ILE A 254 -8.08 -0.79 -5.29
C ILE A 254 -7.69 -1.14 -6.73
N GLU A 255 -7.79 -0.20 -7.65
CA GLU A 255 -7.44 -0.38 -9.07
C GLU A 255 -5.95 -0.66 -9.26
N ASP A 256 -5.09 0.07 -8.56
CA ASP A 256 -3.64 -0.14 -8.59
C ASP A 256 -3.31 -1.58 -8.20
N ILE A 257 -3.86 -2.09 -7.08
CA ILE A 257 -3.58 -3.45 -6.65
C ILE A 257 -4.23 -4.50 -7.59
N LYS A 258 -5.43 -4.23 -8.14
CA LYS A 258 -6.03 -5.11 -9.16
C LYS A 258 -5.14 -5.23 -10.39
N SER A 259 -4.53 -4.12 -10.83
CA SER A 259 -3.66 -4.09 -12.00
C SER A 259 -2.38 -4.91 -11.80
N ILE A 260 -1.82 -4.92 -10.58
CA ILE A 260 -0.60 -5.67 -10.25
C ILE A 260 -0.77 -7.17 -10.44
N TYR A 261 -1.97 -7.69 -10.16
CA TYR A 261 -2.24 -9.12 -10.19
C TYR A 261 -3.07 -9.58 -11.40
N HIS A 262 -3.51 -8.65 -12.25
CA HIS A 262 -4.49 -8.92 -13.31
C HIS A 262 -4.06 -10.06 -14.25
N ASP A 263 -2.81 -10.04 -14.69
CA ASP A 263 -2.22 -11.00 -15.63
C ASP A 263 -1.98 -12.40 -15.02
N LYS A 264 -2.07 -12.54 -13.69
CA LYS A 264 -1.93 -13.82 -12.99
C LYS A 264 -3.24 -14.61 -12.87
N PHE A 265 -4.36 -14.01 -13.26
CA PHE A 265 -5.67 -14.63 -13.21
C PHE A 265 -6.21 -14.92 -14.61
N ILE A 266 -6.87 -16.08 -14.74
CA ILE A 266 -7.68 -16.41 -15.91
C ILE A 266 -9.06 -16.87 -15.46
N GLU A 267 -10.06 -16.56 -16.27
CA GLU A 267 -11.43 -16.99 -16.08
C GLU A 267 -11.89 -17.85 -17.25
N ILE A 268 -12.40 -19.03 -16.92
CA ILE A 268 -12.87 -20.00 -17.89
C ILE A 268 -14.39 -19.98 -17.87
N THR A 269 -15.00 -19.73 -19.02
CA THR A 269 -16.45 -19.64 -19.20
C THR A 269 -16.97 -20.74 -20.13
N GLY A 270 -18.27 -21.03 -20.05
CA GLY A 270 -18.90 -22.12 -20.80
C GLY A 270 -18.87 -23.46 -20.06
N ILE A 271 -18.64 -23.44 -18.75
CA ILE A 271 -18.64 -24.65 -17.92
C ILE A 271 -20.07 -25.00 -17.53
N SER A 272 -20.40 -26.29 -17.61
CA SER A 272 -21.68 -26.86 -17.21
C SER A 272 -21.47 -28.18 -16.46
N THR A 273 -22.48 -28.57 -15.68
CA THR A 273 -22.50 -29.84 -14.93
C THR A 273 -22.42 -31.07 -15.83
N SER A 274 -22.79 -30.95 -17.11
CA SER A 274 -22.65 -32.01 -18.11
C SER A 274 -21.19 -32.38 -18.45
N LEU A 275 -20.23 -31.52 -18.09
CA LEU A 275 -18.80 -31.77 -18.32
C LEU A 275 -18.17 -32.60 -17.19
N PHE A 276 -18.90 -32.86 -16.09
CA PHE A 276 -18.38 -33.60 -14.96
C PHE A 276 -18.17 -35.07 -15.30
N SER A 277 -17.00 -35.59 -14.95
CA SER A 277 -16.74 -37.00 -15.07
C SER A 277 -17.56 -37.79 -14.06
N GLY A 278 -17.86 -39.05 -14.39
CA GLY A 278 -18.29 -40.02 -13.39
C GLY A 278 -17.23 -40.17 -12.28
N PRO A 279 -17.62 -40.70 -11.11
CA PRO A 279 -16.68 -40.91 -10.00
C PRO A 279 -15.53 -41.81 -10.44
N GLY A 280 -14.29 -41.39 -10.17
CA GLY A 280 -13.09 -42.16 -10.52
C GLY A 280 -12.82 -42.35 -12.03
N LYS A 281 -13.43 -41.53 -12.90
CA LYS A 281 -13.18 -41.60 -14.36
C LYS A 281 -12.15 -40.57 -14.82
N LEU A 282 -11.17 -41.03 -15.57
CA LEU A 282 -10.24 -40.21 -16.34
C LEU A 282 -10.92 -39.66 -17.60
N PRO A 283 -10.42 -38.54 -18.16
CA PRO A 283 -10.93 -38.02 -19.42
C PRO A 283 -10.61 -38.98 -20.58
N GLU A 284 -11.51 -39.12 -21.55
CA GLU A 284 -11.42 -40.12 -22.63
C GLU A 284 -10.15 -40.01 -23.49
N ASN A 285 -9.54 -38.83 -23.53
CA ASN A 285 -8.33 -38.55 -24.30
C ASN A 285 -7.02 -38.90 -23.56
N LEU A 286 -7.11 -39.38 -22.32
CA LEU A 286 -5.95 -39.64 -21.46
C LEU A 286 -5.82 -41.13 -21.16
N ASP A 287 -4.90 -41.79 -21.88
CA ASP A 287 -4.51 -43.18 -21.63
C ASP A 287 -3.21 -43.22 -20.80
N LEU A 288 -3.31 -43.71 -19.56
CA LEU A 288 -2.19 -43.82 -18.63
C LEU A 288 -1.63 -45.26 -18.55
N GLY A 289 -2.12 -46.20 -19.37
CA GLY A 289 -1.65 -47.59 -19.39
C GLY A 289 -1.69 -48.27 -18.02
N GLU A 290 -0.60 -48.96 -17.65
CA GLU A 290 -0.47 -49.69 -16.37
C GLU A 290 -0.49 -48.78 -15.12
N LYS A 291 -0.15 -47.49 -15.29
CA LYS A 291 -0.05 -46.49 -14.20
C LYS A 291 -1.41 -45.87 -13.85
N THR A 292 -2.45 -46.19 -14.63
CA THR A 292 -3.83 -45.79 -14.38
C THR A 292 -4.28 -46.12 -12.95
N ASN A 293 -3.88 -47.28 -12.42
CA ASN A 293 -4.25 -47.72 -11.07
C ASN A 293 -3.68 -46.84 -9.95
N GLU A 294 -2.51 -46.22 -10.15
CA GLU A 294 -1.90 -45.33 -9.16
C GLU A 294 -2.67 -44.01 -9.07
N VAL A 295 -3.04 -43.44 -10.23
CA VAL A 295 -3.83 -42.19 -10.30
C VAL A 295 -5.28 -42.45 -9.86
N LEU A 296 -5.86 -43.59 -10.22
CA LEU A 296 -7.23 -43.98 -9.84
C LEU A 296 -7.44 -43.94 -8.32
N ARG A 297 -6.45 -44.34 -7.51
CA ARG A 297 -6.53 -44.27 -6.04
C ARG A 297 -6.78 -42.86 -5.51
N TYR A 298 -6.28 -41.83 -6.19
CA TYR A 298 -6.45 -40.43 -5.78
C TYR A 298 -7.78 -39.83 -6.28
N ILE A 299 -8.37 -40.39 -7.33
CA ILE A 299 -9.66 -39.95 -7.88
C ILE A 299 -10.83 -40.85 -7.52
N GLU A 300 -10.59 -41.95 -6.81
CA GLU A 300 -11.61 -42.93 -6.43
C GLU A 300 -12.71 -42.27 -5.59
N GLY A 301 -13.97 -42.51 -5.97
CA GLY A 301 -15.14 -41.91 -5.31
C GLY A 301 -15.35 -40.41 -5.58
N LYS A 302 -14.41 -39.73 -6.27
CA LYS A 302 -14.48 -38.29 -6.54
C LYS A 302 -14.91 -37.97 -7.96
N ARG A 303 -15.72 -36.93 -8.13
CA ARG A 303 -16.12 -36.37 -9.42
C ARG A 303 -15.19 -35.22 -9.79
N HIS A 304 -14.75 -35.19 -11.05
CA HIS A 304 -13.81 -34.18 -11.51
C HIS A 304 -14.33 -33.42 -12.72
N LEU A 305 -14.02 -32.13 -12.76
CA LEU A 305 -14.02 -31.34 -13.99
C LEU A 305 -12.61 -31.37 -14.57
N TRP A 306 -12.44 -32.05 -15.69
CA TRP A 306 -11.15 -32.13 -16.39
C TRP A 306 -11.00 -30.98 -17.38
N LEU A 307 -9.93 -30.22 -17.23
CA LEU A 307 -9.58 -29.11 -18.12
C LEU A 307 -8.19 -29.36 -18.71
N THR A 308 -8.12 -29.42 -20.03
CA THR A 308 -6.85 -29.55 -20.77
C THR A 308 -6.53 -28.22 -21.42
N PHE A 309 -5.42 -27.64 -20.98
CA PHE A 309 -4.84 -26.39 -21.45
C PHE A 309 -3.77 -26.71 -22.50
N GLU A 310 -3.86 -26.11 -23.68
CA GLU A 310 -2.78 -26.13 -24.68
C GLU A 310 -2.13 -24.74 -24.76
N PHE A 311 -0.84 -24.70 -24.40
CA PHE A 311 -0.07 -23.47 -24.29
C PHE A 311 0.61 -23.09 -25.61
N PRO A 312 0.87 -21.77 -25.82
CA PRO A 312 1.68 -21.30 -26.94
C PRO A 312 3.08 -21.94 -27.02
N PRO A 313 3.73 -21.96 -28.20
CA PRO A 313 5.04 -22.62 -28.38
C PRO A 313 6.19 -22.07 -27.54
N GLN A 314 6.06 -20.87 -26.96
CA GLN A 314 7.08 -20.28 -26.09
C GLN A 314 7.23 -21.02 -24.74
N PHE A 315 6.21 -21.79 -24.33
CA PHE A 315 6.23 -22.52 -23.06
C PHE A 315 7.00 -23.84 -23.20
N SER A 316 8.06 -23.99 -22.40
CA SER A 316 8.77 -25.25 -22.25
C SER A 316 8.07 -26.16 -21.23
N SER A 317 8.34 -27.46 -21.28
CA SER A 317 7.81 -28.40 -20.30
C SER A 317 8.24 -28.07 -18.86
N GLU A 318 9.42 -27.48 -18.68
CA GLU A 318 9.92 -27.05 -17.37
C GLU A 318 9.10 -25.89 -16.79
N ILE A 319 8.72 -24.92 -17.64
CA ILE A 319 7.84 -23.83 -17.25
C ILE A 319 6.46 -24.39 -16.85
N LEU A 320 5.91 -25.31 -17.66
CA LEU A 320 4.62 -25.94 -17.38
C LEU A 320 4.60 -26.75 -16.08
N ASP A 321 5.68 -27.47 -15.79
CA ASP A 321 5.79 -28.30 -14.58
C ASP A 321 5.75 -27.45 -13.29
N ASN A 322 6.26 -26.22 -13.36
CA ASN A 322 6.30 -25.28 -12.23
C ASN A 322 4.98 -24.53 -11.99
N PHE A 323 4.02 -24.52 -12.94
CA PHE A 323 2.75 -23.81 -12.76
C PHE A 323 1.82 -24.46 -11.73
N SER A 324 1.28 -23.72 -10.77
CA SER A 324 0.14 -24.17 -9.96
C SER A 324 -1.12 -23.39 -10.31
N PHE A 325 -2.26 -24.09 -10.32
CA PHE A 325 -3.58 -23.54 -10.61
C PHE A 325 -4.44 -23.67 -9.37
N VAL A 326 -4.85 -22.53 -8.80
CA VAL A 326 -5.58 -22.49 -7.54
C VAL A 326 -6.93 -21.80 -7.76
N LEU A 327 -8.02 -22.46 -7.34
CA LEU A 327 -9.35 -21.86 -7.27
C LEU A 327 -9.53 -21.12 -5.94
N ASN A 328 -10.51 -20.22 -5.89
CA ASN A 328 -10.83 -19.39 -4.72
C ASN A 328 -9.66 -18.52 -4.23
N ALA A 329 -8.70 -18.26 -5.10
CA ALA A 329 -7.63 -17.32 -4.86
C ALA A 329 -8.07 -15.91 -5.24
N PHE A 330 -7.66 -14.92 -4.45
CA PHE A 330 -8.00 -13.53 -4.68
C PHE A 330 -7.00 -12.57 -4.04
N PRO A 331 -6.87 -11.35 -4.61
CA PRO A 331 -6.10 -10.28 -3.99
C PRO A 331 -6.72 -9.82 -2.66
N ILE A 332 -5.87 -9.68 -1.65
CA ILE A 332 -6.16 -9.04 -0.37
C ILE A 332 -5.20 -7.88 -0.14
N TYR A 333 -5.60 -6.97 0.75
CA TYR A 333 -4.76 -5.85 1.16
C TYR A 333 -4.96 -5.47 2.62
N ASN A 334 -3.94 -4.84 3.18
CA ASN A 334 -3.82 -4.53 4.59
C ASN A 334 -4.68 -3.33 4.95
N ARG A 335 -5.89 -3.66 5.39
CA ARG A 335 -6.95 -2.71 5.72
C ARG A 335 -7.67 -3.22 6.97
N GLY A 336 -7.74 -2.39 8.00
CA GLY A 336 -8.43 -2.67 9.25
C GLY A 336 -9.46 -1.59 9.57
N TRP A 337 -10.62 -1.98 10.09
CA TRP A 337 -11.74 -1.09 10.36
C TRP A 337 -11.66 -0.54 11.78
N LYS A 338 -11.93 0.76 11.91
CA LYS A 338 -12.04 1.44 13.20
C LYS A 338 -13.24 2.34 13.24
N LYS A 339 -13.75 2.54 14.45
CA LYS A 339 -14.85 3.45 14.75
C LYS A 339 -14.48 4.34 15.92
N THR A 340 -14.72 5.64 15.76
CA THR A 340 -14.62 6.62 16.84
C THR A 340 -15.98 7.23 17.09
N GLU A 341 -16.39 7.18 18.35
CA GLU A 341 -17.55 7.90 18.86
C GLU A 341 -17.08 9.21 19.50
N TYR A 342 -17.74 10.31 19.17
CA TYR A 342 -17.34 11.63 19.65
C TYR A 342 -18.56 12.50 19.94
N SER A 343 -18.48 13.26 21.03
CA SER A 343 -19.49 14.25 21.40
C SER A 343 -19.00 15.65 21.05
N LEU A 344 -19.83 16.40 20.32
CA LEU A 344 -19.47 17.69 19.72
C LEU A 344 -19.37 18.86 20.73
N ASP A 345 -19.72 18.63 22.00
CA ASP A 345 -19.87 19.69 23.03
C ASP A 345 -18.54 20.30 23.49
N ILE A 346 -17.40 19.64 23.25
CA ILE A 346 -16.11 20.00 23.88
C ILE A 346 -15.10 20.66 22.92
N MET A 347 -15.09 20.32 21.62
CA MET A 347 -14.05 20.76 20.67
C MET A 347 -14.57 21.28 19.31
N GLY A 348 -15.87 21.60 19.24
CA GLY A 348 -16.54 22.00 17.99
C GLY A 348 -16.75 20.82 17.03
N ASN A 349 -17.00 21.11 15.76
CA ASN A 349 -17.44 20.08 14.79
C ASN A 349 -16.30 19.22 14.20
N ASN A 350 -15.26 18.93 15.00
CA ASN A 350 -14.07 18.19 14.56
C ASN A 350 -13.98 16.86 15.33
N ILE A 351 -14.07 15.75 14.61
CA ILE A 351 -13.94 14.40 15.15
C ILE A 351 -12.50 13.92 14.91
N PRO A 352 -11.68 13.69 15.96
CA PRO A 352 -10.35 13.12 15.79
C PRO A 352 -10.43 11.64 15.40
N LEU A 353 -9.68 11.26 14.37
CA LEU A 353 -9.51 9.87 13.94
C LEU A 353 -8.27 9.29 14.61
N VAL A 354 -8.47 8.60 15.72
CA VAL A 354 -7.38 8.10 16.57
C VAL A 354 -6.85 6.77 16.02
N THR A 355 -5.55 6.71 15.74
CA THR A 355 -4.84 5.50 15.29
C THR A 355 -3.94 4.97 16.42
N ASP A 356 -3.75 3.65 16.47
CA ASP A 356 -2.86 3.00 17.43
C ASP A 356 -1.40 2.97 16.94
N GLU A 357 -0.50 2.40 17.75
CA GLU A 357 0.91 2.30 17.39
C GLU A 357 1.12 1.43 16.14
N GLY A 358 1.75 2.01 15.11
CA GLY A 358 2.03 1.33 13.85
C GLY A 358 0.88 1.35 12.85
N GLU A 359 -0.25 1.95 13.20
CA GLU A 359 -1.38 2.16 12.30
C GLU A 359 -1.30 3.54 11.63
N HIS A 360 -1.65 3.57 10.36
CA HIS A 360 -1.76 4.76 9.53
C HIS A 360 -3.18 4.89 9.00
N PHE A 361 -3.73 6.09 9.05
CA PHE A 361 -5.05 6.37 8.48
C PHE A 361 -5.06 6.22 6.95
N LEU A 362 -6.00 5.43 6.42
CA LEU A 362 -6.27 5.32 4.99
C LEU A 362 -7.37 6.30 4.57
N TYR A 363 -8.63 5.95 4.78
CA TYR A 363 -9.74 6.79 4.34
C TYR A 363 -10.96 6.58 5.24
N VAL A 364 -11.85 7.57 5.22
CA VAL A 364 -13.13 7.49 5.94
C VAL A 364 -14.06 6.53 5.21
N ASP A 365 -14.73 5.68 5.99
CA ASP A 365 -15.72 4.74 5.49
C ASP A 365 -17.10 5.38 5.52
N GLU A 366 -17.50 5.86 6.70
CA GLU A 366 -18.79 6.47 6.93
C GLU A 366 -18.74 7.48 8.09
N VAL A 367 -19.50 8.56 7.95
CA VAL A 367 -19.75 9.53 9.03
C VAL A 367 -21.25 9.60 9.23
N GLN A 368 -21.70 9.37 10.46
CA GLN A 368 -23.12 9.39 10.81
C GLN A 368 -23.36 10.06 12.16
N ASP A 369 -24.55 10.60 12.36
CA ASP A 369 -24.95 11.14 13.66
C ASP A 369 -25.62 10.09 14.56
N GLY A 370 -25.96 10.51 15.79
CA GLY A 370 -26.71 9.71 16.77
C GLY A 370 -28.06 9.20 16.29
N GLU A 371 -28.65 9.81 15.27
CA GLU A 371 -29.94 9.41 14.69
C GLU A 371 -29.76 8.51 13.45
N GLY A 372 -28.51 8.19 13.06
CA GLY A 372 -28.20 7.36 11.91
C GLY A 372 -28.26 8.09 10.58
N ARG A 373 -28.31 9.43 10.56
CA ARG A 373 -28.22 10.21 9.33
C ARG A 373 -26.77 10.19 8.83
N LYS A 374 -26.57 9.78 7.58
CA LYS A 374 -25.25 9.70 6.93
C LYS A 374 -24.84 11.04 6.35
N TYR A 375 -23.58 11.40 6.54
CA TYR A 375 -22.95 12.59 6.00
C TYR A 375 -22.14 12.23 4.76
N THR A 376 -22.12 13.11 3.76
CA THR A 376 -21.36 12.90 2.51
C THR A 376 -20.14 13.82 2.44
N GLU A 377 -19.11 13.40 1.69
CA GLU A 377 -17.91 14.22 1.54
C GLU A 377 -18.21 15.47 0.69
N ILE A 378 -17.60 16.61 1.02
CA ILE A 378 -17.77 17.85 0.24
C ILE A 378 -17.33 17.60 -1.23
N PRO A 379 -18.22 17.82 -2.22
CA PRO A 379 -17.87 17.62 -3.62
C PRO A 379 -16.83 18.65 -4.09
N PHE A 380 -15.92 18.25 -4.99
CA PHE A 380 -14.85 19.13 -5.52
C PHE A 380 -15.34 20.33 -6.34
N THR A 381 -16.63 20.40 -6.67
CA THR A 381 -17.19 21.50 -7.45
C THR A 381 -17.76 22.56 -6.51
N PRO A 382 -17.43 23.86 -6.68
CA PRO A 382 -18.05 24.92 -5.90
C PRO A 382 -19.54 25.00 -6.26
N ALA A 383 -20.38 24.40 -5.43
CA ALA A 383 -21.81 24.70 -5.42
C ALA A 383 -22.00 26.01 -4.64
N GLU A 384 -22.73 26.97 -5.23
CA GLU A 384 -23.03 28.26 -4.59
C GLU A 384 -23.85 28.09 -3.28
N ASP A 385 -24.48 26.92 -3.09
CA ASP A 385 -25.15 26.50 -1.85
C ASP A 385 -24.56 25.16 -1.34
N LEU A 386 -23.58 25.23 -0.44
CA LEU A 386 -23.15 24.08 0.36
C LEU A 386 -24.33 23.64 1.24
N LYS A 387 -24.94 22.50 0.91
CA LYS A 387 -25.99 21.89 1.75
C LYS A 387 -25.39 21.44 3.09
N LYS A 388 -26.14 21.58 4.18
CA LYS A 388 -25.79 20.96 5.46
C LYS A 388 -25.75 19.43 5.32
N GLY A 389 -24.99 18.74 6.17
CA GLY A 389 -24.83 17.29 6.06
C GLY A 389 -23.57 16.85 5.33
N LEU A 390 -22.60 17.75 5.17
CA LEU A 390 -21.32 17.46 4.51
C LEU A 390 -20.19 17.28 5.53
N TYR A 391 -19.17 16.52 5.15
CA TYR A 391 -17.92 16.41 5.89
C TYR A 391 -16.69 16.55 5.00
N THR A 392 -15.56 16.91 5.59
CA THR A 392 -14.25 16.93 4.93
C THR A 392 -13.20 16.32 5.84
N VAL A 393 -12.24 15.61 5.26
CA VAL A 393 -11.14 15.03 6.00
C VAL A 393 -9.94 15.97 5.93
N ARG A 394 -9.47 16.40 7.10
CA ARG A 394 -8.28 17.25 7.21
C ARG A 394 -7.15 16.48 7.87
N LYS A 395 -6.04 16.37 7.14
CA LYS A 395 -4.79 15.79 7.62
C LYS A 395 -3.96 16.84 8.35
N GLY A 396 -3.77 16.67 9.66
CA GLY A 396 -2.93 17.55 10.45
C GLY A 396 -3.27 19.05 10.35
N GLY A 397 -2.40 19.90 10.88
CA GLY A 397 -2.47 21.36 10.69
C GLY A 397 -3.70 22.08 11.26
N MET A 398 -4.59 21.36 11.95
CA MET A 398 -5.55 21.91 12.92
C MET A 398 -4.89 22.13 14.27
N GLU A 399 -3.86 21.33 14.57
CA GLU A 399 -2.98 21.54 15.70
C GLU A 399 -2.06 22.74 15.39
N ARG A 400 -2.18 23.82 16.15
CA ARG A 400 -1.15 24.88 16.17
C ARG A 400 0.18 24.38 16.76
N PHE A 401 0.14 23.21 17.38
CA PHE A 401 1.26 22.57 18.05
C PHE A 401 1.80 21.46 17.17
N THR A 402 2.99 21.62 16.60
CA THR A 402 3.75 20.43 16.18
C THR A 402 4.06 19.60 17.42
N ASN A 403 3.96 18.27 17.33
CA ASN A 403 4.30 17.32 18.41
C ASN A 403 5.68 17.58 19.04
N ARG A 404 6.60 18.29 18.36
CA ARG A 404 7.87 18.75 18.96
C ARG A 404 7.72 20.05 19.77
N ASN A 405 7.00 21.03 19.26
CA ASN A 405 6.91 22.41 19.76
C ASN A 405 5.88 22.61 20.89
N ALA A 406 4.95 21.67 21.09
CA ALA A 406 3.92 21.79 22.15
C ALA A 406 4.53 21.93 23.55
N VAL A 407 5.57 21.15 23.84
CA VAL A 407 6.19 21.12 25.17
C VAL A 407 7.09 22.33 25.36
N ASP A 408 7.84 22.71 24.33
CA ASP A 408 8.68 23.92 24.38
C ASP A 408 7.82 25.18 24.51
N MET A 409 6.66 25.23 23.84
CA MET A 409 5.73 26.33 23.98
C MET A 409 5.04 26.35 25.35
N ILE A 410 4.62 25.20 25.88
CA ILE A 410 4.07 25.14 27.25
C ILE A 410 5.15 25.50 28.28
N ALA A 411 6.40 25.07 28.06
CA ALA A 411 7.53 25.44 28.91
C ALA A 411 7.82 26.94 28.85
N ASN A 412 7.81 27.54 27.66
CA ASN A 412 7.95 28.98 27.46
C ASN A 412 6.80 29.76 28.10
N VAL A 413 5.55 29.32 27.92
CA VAL A 413 4.39 29.90 28.62
C VAL A 413 4.57 29.76 30.14
N LEU A 414 5.03 28.63 30.65
CA LEU A 414 5.33 28.43 32.08
C LEU A 414 6.42 29.38 32.60
N GLU A 415 7.45 29.62 31.79
CA GLU A 415 8.55 30.53 32.11
C GLU A 415 8.06 31.98 32.12
N LEU A 416 7.35 32.42 31.09
CA LEU A 416 6.69 33.73 31.05
C LEU A 416 5.70 33.92 32.21
N THR A 417 4.89 32.90 32.50
CA THR A 417 3.96 32.96 33.64
C THR A 417 4.73 33.10 34.94
N ARG A 418 5.88 32.43 35.12
CA ARG A 418 6.74 32.59 36.31
C ARG A 418 7.37 33.98 36.40
N ASP A 419 7.82 34.53 35.28
CA ASP A 419 8.39 35.88 35.24
C ASP A 419 7.33 36.94 35.57
N GLU A 420 6.11 36.77 35.07
CA GLU A 420 4.98 37.61 35.46
C GLU A 420 4.56 37.40 36.92
N VAL A 421 4.61 36.17 37.46
CA VAL A 421 4.40 35.90 38.89
C VAL A 421 5.37 36.72 39.76
N ALA A 422 6.64 36.79 39.36
CA ALA A 422 7.63 37.58 40.07
C ALA A 422 7.26 39.08 40.05
N ALA A 423 6.80 39.60 38.91
CA ALA A 423 6.34 40.99 38.77
C ALA A 423 5.05 41.30 39.55
N PHE A 424 4.06 40.40 39.54
CA PHE A 424 2.75 40.59 40.20
C PHE A 424 2.79 40.39 41.73
N SER A 425 3.77 39.65 42.24
CA SER A 425 3.97 39.45 43.68
C SER A 425 4.27 40.74 44.47
N LEU A 426 4.54 41.84 43.76
CA LEU A 426 4.72 43.18 44.31
C LEU A 426 3.39 43.91 44.62
N LEU A 427 2.26 43.50 44.02
CA LEU A 427 0.99 44.24 44.08
C LEU A 427 -0.07 43.62 45.01
N ASN A 428 -0.03 42.31 45.30
CA ASN A 428 -0.83 41.68 46.37
C ASN A 428 -0.32 40.26 46.70
N ARG A 429 0.19 40.05 47.93
CA ARG A 429 1.14 38.97 48.24
C ARG A 429 0.51 37.59 48.51
N ASP A 430 -0.73 37.51 49.01
CA ASP A 430 -1.27 36.26 49.56
C ASP A 430 -2.35 35.59 48.68
N ASN A 431 -3.32 36.33 48.14
CA ASN A 431 -4.39 35.72 47.32
C ASN A 431 -3.92 35.34 45.90
N VAL A 432 -3.02 36.12 45.33
CA VAL A 432 -2.50 35.93 43.96
C VAL A 432 -1.52 34.74 43.92
N LYS A 433 -0.75 34.55 44.99
CA LYS A 433 0.22 33.45 45.11
C LYS A 433 -0.44 32.06 45.09
N ASN A 434 -1.59 31.89 45.74
CA ASN A 434 -2.28 30.60 45.78
C ASN A 434 -2.88 30.22 44.42
N VAL A 435 -3.57 31.16 43.75
CA VAL A 435 -4.14 30.93 42.41
C VAL A 435 -3.05 30.65 41.37
N LEU A 436 -1.91 31.33 41.46
CA LEU A 436 -0.78 31.12 40.56
C LEU A 436 -0.07 29.77 40.80
N ASN A 437 0.04 29.33 42.05
CA ASN A 437 0.58 28.00 42.35
C ASN A 437 -0.34 26.89 41.79
N GLU A 438 -1.66 27.02 41.93
CA GLU A 438 -2.61 26.09 41.31
C GLU A 438 -2.51 26.08 39.78
N MET A 439 -2.33 27.23 39.14
CA MET A 439 -2.08 27.30 37.69
C MET A 439 -0.78 26.59 37.30
N SER A 440 0.32 26.85 38.02
CA SER A 440 1.61 26.19 37.77
C SER A 440 1.49 24.67 37.91
N ASP A 441 0.78 24.17 38.92
CA ASP A 441 0.62 22.73 39.14
C ASP A 441 -0.31 22.08 38.10
N LYS A 442 -1.39 22.75 37.69
CA LYS A 442 -2.22 22.30 36.57
C LYS A 442 -1.44 22.29 35.25
N MET A 443 -0.61 23.29 34.99
CA MET A 443 0.25 23.34 33.80
C MET A 443 1.29 22.22 33.81
N LYS A 444 1.95 21.93 34.95
CA LYS A 444 2.86 20.78 35.07
C LYS A 444 2.14 19.45 34.80
N SER A 445 0.93 19.28 35.35
CA SER A 445 0.12 18.09 35.09
C SER A 445 -0.23 17.97 33.60
N MET A 446 -0.53 19.10 32.93
CA MET A 446 -0.77 19.15 31.50
C MET A 446 0.49 18.74 30.71
N VAL A 447 1.68 19.27 31.05
CA VAL A 447 2.95 18.87 30.43
C VAL A 447 3.20 17.37 30.58
N GLN A 448 2.93 16.81 31.76
CA GLN A 448 3.10 15.39 32.01
C GLN A 448 2.13 14.54 31.17
N LYS A 449 0.87 14.95 31.06
CA LYS A 449 -0.12 14.28 30.20
C LYS A 449 0.24 14.38 28.71
N VAL A 450 0.70 15.54 28.25
CA VAL A 450 1.18 15.75 26.88
C VAL A 450 2.41 14.89 26.59
N ASN A 451 3.37 14.82 27.52
CA ASN A 451 4.56 13.97 27.36
C ASN A 451 4.23 12.48 27.32
N ASN A 452 3.25 12.03 28.12
CA ASN A 452 2.77 10.65 28.05
C ASN A 452 2.04 10.38 26.73
N ALA A 453 1.19 11.31 26.27
CA ALA A 453 0.51 11.21 24.98
C ALA A 453 1.49 11.19 23.79
N LYS A 454 2.58 11.96 23.84
CA LYS A 454 3.66 11.92 22.83
C LYS A 454 4.35 10.57 22.72
N ARG A 455 4.47 9.81 23.82
CA ARG A 455 5.10 8.48 23.79
C ARG A 455 4.23 7.47 23.04
N SER A 456 2.91 7.63 23.11
CA SER A 456 1.92 6.77 22.48
C SER A 456 1.52 7.20 21.06
N THR A 457 1.50 8.50 20.76
CA THR A 457 1.03 9.04 19.47
C THR A 457 2.21 9.50 18.62
N LYS A 458 2.72 8.61 17.76
CA LYS A 458 3.83 8.90 16.84
C LYS A 458 3.38 9.57 15.53
N GLN A 459 2.08 9.56 15.20
CA GLN A 459 1.55 10.09 13.95
C GLN A 459 0.79 11.41 14.13
N GLU A 460 0.68 12.18 13.03
CA GLU A 460 -0.18 13.35 12.97
C GLU A 460 -1.65 12.89 12.95
N LEU A 461 -2.48 13.48 13.81
CA LEU A 461 -3.90 13.14 13.88
C LEU A 461 -4.63 13.62 12.63
N ASN A 462 -5.56 12.80 12.16
CA ASN A 462 -6.50 13.15 11.10
C ASN A 462 -7.83 13.53 11.73
N TYR A 463 -8.54 14.47 11.12
CA TYR A 463 -9.81 14.95 11.64
C TYR A 463 -10.88 14.89 10.57
N VAL A 464 -12.07 14.47 10.95
CA VAL A 464 -13.29 14.72 10.18
C VAL A 464 -13.87 16.03 10.66
N ILE A 465 -14.01 16.98 9.74
CA ILE A 465 -14.71 18.24 9.99
C ILE A 465 -16.08 18.10 9.34
N MET A 466 -17.14 18.16 10.14
CA MET A 466 -18.50 18.01 9.64
C MET A 466 -19.33 19.27 9.88
N GLU A 467 -20.30 19.52 9.01
CA GLU A 467 -21.32 20.54 9.25
C GLU A 467 -22.65 19.86 9.61
N PRO A 468 -22.99 19.80 10.91
CA PRO A 468 -24.17 19.09 11.37
C PRO A 468 -25.43 19.80 10.88
N VAL A 469 -26.44 19.02 10.46
CA VAL A 469 -27.72 19.56 9.97
C VAL A 469 -28.49 20.25 11.10
N GLU A 470 -28.44 19.67 12.29
CA GLU A 470 -29.06 20.13 13.54
C GLU A 470 -28.04 20.10 14.70
N LYS A 471 -28.42 20.60 15.88
CA LYS A 471 -27.58 20.40 17.08
C LYS A 471 -27.64 18.93 17.47
N ILE A 472 -26.49 18.27 17.42
CA ILE A 472 -26.35 16.83 17.63
C ILE A 472 -25.37 16.60 18.79
N ASP A 473 -25.74 15.69 19.69
CA ASP A 473 -24.94 15.40 20.89
C ASP A 473 -23.87 14.32 20.66
N SER A 474 -24.15 13.35 19.77
CA SER A 474 -23.27 12.22 19.46
C SER A 474 -23.07 12.00 17.97
N THR A 475 -21.84 11.70 17.59
CA THR A 475 -21.43 11.45 16.21
C THR A 475 -20.51 10.24 16.14
N TYR A 476 -20.57 9.53 15.03
CA TYR A 476 -19.75 8.36 14.75
C TYR A 476 -19.02 8.56 13.44
N ALA A 477 -17.70 8.36 13.46
CA ALA A 477 -16.89 8.25 12.26
C ALA A 477 -16.25 6.86 12.23
N SER A 478 -16.55 6.09 11.18
CA SER A 478 -15.82 4.87 10.85
C SER A 478 -14.79 5.15 9.76
N PHE A 479 -13.64 4.51 9.88
CA PHE A 479 -12.52 4.72 8.97
C PHE A 479 -11.65 3.47 8.89
N TRP A 480 -10.86 3.42 7.82
CA TRP A 480 -9.93 2.34 7.55
C TRP A 480 -8.50 2.76 7.93
N VAL A 481 -7.76 1.82 8.49
CA VAL A 481 -6.33 1.96 8.83
C VAL A 481 -5.50 0.90 8.13
N THR A 482 -4.20 1.18 7.98
CA THR A 482 -3.21 0.26 7.45
C THR A 482 -1.96 0.25 8.31
N HIS A 483 -1.23 -0.85 8.29
CA HIS A 483 0.03 -1.05 8.99
C HIS A 483 1.25 -0.86 8.06
N CYS A 484 1.05 -0.48 6.80
CA CYS A 484 2.11 -0.13 5.84
C CYS A 484 3.25 -1.18 5.83
N LYS A 485 4.49 -0.74 6.10
CA LYS A 485 5.70 -1.56 6.11
C LYS A 485 5.64 -2.70 7.12
N LEU A 486 4.90 -2.56 8.23
CA LEU A 486 4.81 -3.61 9.26
C LEU A 486 4.05 -4.84 8.77
N ALA A 487 3.17 -4.66 7.78
CA ALA A 487 2.39 -5.71 7.14
C ALA A 487 3.08 -6.35 5.92
N ASN A 488 4.28 -5.90 5.54
CA ASN A 488 5.08 -6.56 4.52
C ASN A 488 5.79 -7.80 5.07
N HIS A 489 6.27 -8.65 4.15
CA HIS A 489 7.08 -9.83 4.42
C HIS A 489 6.40 -10.90 5.27
N MET A 490 5.06 -10.99 5.20
CA MET A 490 4.35 -12.16 5.72
C MET A 490 4.55 -13.31 4.74
N ARG A 491 4.94 -14.47 5.26
CA ARG A 491 5.34 -15.60 4.42
C ARG A 491 4.13 -16.23 3.70
N PRO A 492 4.31 -16.74 2.47
CA PRO A 492 3.36 -17.68 1.88
C PRO A 492 3.05 -18.84 2.85
N GLY A 493 1.81 -19.30 2.86
CA GLY A 493 1.30 -20.31 3.78
C GLY A 493 0.87 -19.79 5.15
N THR A 494 1.01 -18.47 5.43
CA THR A 494 0.49 -17.88 6.67
C THR A 494 -1.04 -17.89 6.66
N GLU A 495 -1.65 -18.42 7.73
CA GLU A 495 -3.09 -18.41 7.94
C GLU A 495 -3.54 -17.12 8.65
N LEU A 496 -4.61 -16.51 8.16
CA LEU A 496 -5.30 -15.39 8.78
C LEU A 496 -6.74 -15.79 9.08
N SER A 497 -7.20 -15.53 10.29
CA SER A 497 -8.55 -15.89 10.73
C SER A 497 -9.39 -14.65 10.95
N ASN A 498 -10.69 -14.72 10.66
CA ASN A 498 -11.62 -13.66 11.06
C ASN A 498 -11.79 -13.64 12.60
N GLN A 499 -12.38 -12.57 13.15
CA GLN A 499 -12.49 -12.40 14.62
C GLN A 499 -13.24 -13.55 15.30
N LEU A 500 -14.26 -14.09 14.62
CA LEU A 500 -15.10 -15.19 15.11
C LEU A 500 -14.47 -16.57 14.90
N LYS A 501 -13.31 -16.65 14.23
CA LYS A 501 -12.65 -17.88 13.76
C LYS A 501 -13.56 -18.82 12.98
N SER A 502 -14.62 -18.29 12.36
CA SER A 502 -15.54 -19.05 11.51
C SER A 502 -15.01 -19.20 10.08
N GLN A 503 -14.12 -18.31 9.66
CA GLN A 503 -13.49 -18.32 8.34
C GLN A 503 -12.01 -18.02 8.48
N SER A 504 -11.19 -18.69 7.68
CA SER A 504 -9.77 -18.38 7.53
C SER A 504 -9.38 -18.32 6.06
N ILE A 505 -8.29 -17.60 5.82
CA ILE A 505 -7.64 -17.48 4.52
C ILE A 505 -6.16 -17.80 4.68
N ILE A 506 -5.53 -18.31 3.64
CA ILE A 506 -4.10 -18.63 3.64
C ILE A 506 -3.42 -17.83 2.53
N LEU A 507 -2.28 -17.22 2.84
CA LEU A 507 -1.51 -16.47 1.85
C LEU A 507 -0.86 -17.41 0.82
N LEU A 508 -1.05 -17.12 -0.47
CA LEU A 508 -0.33 -17.78 -1.56
C LEU A 508 0.97 -17.05 -1.91
N THR A 509 1.02 -15.74 -1.70
CA THR A 509 2.19 -14.90 -1.97
C THR A 509 2.65 -14.21 -0.70
N GLU A 510 3.90 -13.73 -0.72
CA GLU A 510 4.39 -12.84 0.30
C GLU A 510 3.62 -11.51 0.25
N SER A 511 3.38 -10.89 1.40
CA SER A 511 2.78 -9.55 1.45
C SER A 511 3.82 -8.46 1.15
N ILE A 512 3.50 -7.58 0.21
CA ILE A 512 4.44 -6.57 -0.30
C ILE A 512 3.75 -5.22 -0.57
N GLY A 513 4.54 -4.20 -0.89
CA GLY A 513 4.05 -2.90 -1.37
C GLY A 513 3.58 -1.92 -0.30
N GLY A 514 3.53 -2.34 0.97
CA GLY A 514 3.19 -1.44 2.07
C GLY A 514 4.23 -0.34 2.24
N SER A 515 3.82 0.92 2.18
CA SER A 515 4.70 2.09 2.37
C SER A 515 4.05 3.13 3.26
N GLU A 516 4.86 3.74 4.11
CA GLU A 516 4.42 4.87 4.91
C GLU A 516 4.20 6.12 4.05
N GLU A 517 3.46 7.07 4.62
CA GLU A 517 3.19 8.38 4.04
C GLU A 517 4.49 9.13 3.72
N GLN A 518 4.55 9.75 2.53
CA GLN A 518 5.69 10.57 2.14
C GLN A 518 5.72 11.89 2.92
N LYS A 519 6.82 12.17 3.63
CA LYS A 519 7.01 13.39 4.44
C LYS A 519 8.27 14.14 4.05
N GLY A 520 8.29 15.46 4.30
CA GLY A 520 9.47 16.30 4.08
C GLY A 520 9.94 16.33 2.62
N THR A 521 11.18 15.94 2.38
CA THR A 521 11.82 15.94 1.05
C THR A 521 11.15 15.02 0.04
N GLU A 522 10.62 13.87 0.48
CA GLU A 522 9.88 12.94 -0.38
C GLU A 522 8.61 13.58 -0.94
N SER A 523 7.88 14.33 -0.10
CA SER A 523 6.68 15.07 -0.53
C SER A 523 6.99 16.10 -1.61
N ILE A 524 8.18 16.73 -1.58
CA ILE A 524 8.61 17.68 -2.62
C ILE A 524 8.88 16.95 -3.94
N GLN A 525 9.41 15.73 -3.90
CA GLN A 525 9.63 14.92 -5.10
C GLN A 525 8.30 14.46 -5.70
N ALA A 526 7.37 13.96 -4.87
CA ALA A 526 6.01 13.65 -5.28
C ALA A 526 5.30 14.86 -5.88
N TYR A 527 5.47 16.03 -5.29
CA TYR A 527 4.95 17.29 -5.83
C TYR A 527 5.50 17.59 -7.23
N THR A 528 6.82 17.48 -7.38
CA THR A 528 7.52 17.75 -8.64
C THR A 528 7.02 16.81 -9.73
N TYR A 529 6.86 15.53 -9.42
CA TYR A 529 6.25 14.57 -10.33
C TYR A 529 4.81 14.94 -10.68
N ALA A 530 3.95 15.15 -9.68
CA ALA A 530 2.53 15.42 -9.90
C ALA A 530 2.28 16.66 -10.78
N LEU A 531 3.07 17.72 -10.61
CA LEU A 531 2.99 18.91 -11.46
C LEU A 531 3.47 18.68 -12.89
N THR A 532 4.58 17.95 -13.05
CA THR A 532 5.23 17.78 -14.37
C THR A 532 4.49 16.79 -15.24
N THR A 533 3.96 15.71 -14.66
CA THR A 533 3.38 14.58 -15.40
C THR A 533 1.86 14.59 -15.41
N ARG A 534 1.21 15.26 -14.44
CA ARG A 534 -0.24 15.20 -14.22
C ARG A 534 -0.78 13.76 -14.20
N ASP A 535 -0.02 12.87 -13.55
CA ASP A 535 -0.34 11.44 -13.44
C ASP A 535 -0.32 10.67 -14.79
N LYS A 536 0.35 11.20 -15.81
CA LYS A 536 0.58 10.50 -17.08
C LYS A 536 2.05 10.52 -17.47
N ILE A 537 2.56 9.37 -17.88
CA ILE A 537 3.94 9.22 -18.31
C ILE A 537 4.00 9.38 -19.83
N ILE A 538 4.63 10.47 -20.29
CA ILE A 538 4.72 10.81 -21.72
C ILE A 538 6.18 10.93 -22.16
N SER A 539 7.01 11.58 -21.34
CA SER A 539 8.42 11.86 -21.62
C SER A 539 9.38 10.90 -20.92
N LEU A 540 10.64 10.85 -21.36
CA LEU A 540 11.68 10.05 -20.69
C LEU A 540 12.02 10.62 -19.29
N GLU A 541 11.87 11.93 -19.09
CA GLU A 541 12.06 12.55 -17.78
C GLU A 541 10.90 12.22 -16.83
N ASP A 542 9.68 12.03 -17.35
CA ASP A 542 8.52 11.62 -16.56
C ASP A 542 8.77 10.23 -15.94
N VAL A 543 9.36 9.31 -16.71
CA VAL A 543 9.78 7.99 -16.22
C VAL A 543 10.81 8.12 -15.10
N LYS A 544 11.83 8.98 -15.26
CA LYS A 544 12.84 9.22 -14.20
C LYS A 544 12.21 9.81 -12.94
N ASN A 545 11.32 10.80 -13.10
CA ASN A 545 10.62 11.43 -11.98
C ASN A 545 9.72 10.42 -11.26
N TYR A 546 9.06 9.54 -12.01
CA TYR A 546 8.26 8.45 -11.45
C TYR A 546 9.11 7.48 -10.63
N CYS A 547 10.21 6.98 -11.19
CA CYS A 547 11.12 6.07 -10.48
C CYS A 547 11.73 6.73 -9.23
N ARG A 548 12.09 8.01 -9.28
CA ARG A 548 12.56 8.78 -8.11
C ARG A 548 11.50 8.88 -7.02
N MET A 549 10.26 9.16 -7.39
CA MET A 549 9.15 9.27 -6.44
C MET A 549 8.83 7.94 -5.74
N ILE A 550 8.92 6.81 -6.46
CA ILE A 550 8.63 5.48 -5.89
C ILE A 550 9.79 4.96 -5.05
N LEU A 551 11.03 4.99 -5.58
CA LEU A 551 12.19 4.36 -4.94
C LEU A 551 12.88 5.26 -3.90
N LYS A 552 12.63 6.58 -3.92
CA LYS A 552 13.06 7.52 -2.88
C LYS A 552 14.55 7.38 -2.54
N ASP A 553 14.87 7.13 -1.27
CA ASP A 553 16.23 6.99 -0.74
C ASP A 553 16.93 5.69 -1.19
N GLU A 554 16.18 4.70 -1.68
CA GLU A 554 16.78 3.45 -2.18
C GLU A 554 17.42 3.63 -3.56
N LEU A 555 17.15 4.74 -4.24
CA LEU A 555 17.63 5.01 -5.58
C LEU A 555 18.98 5.75 -5.59
N LYS A 556 19.95 5.21 -6.33
CA LYS A 556 21.20 5.89 -6.66
C LYS A 556 21.08 6.65 -7.99
N GLU A 557 20.66 5.96 -9.05
CA GLU A 557 20.55 6.53 -10.40
C GLU A 557 19.49 5.81 -11.24
N VAL A 558 18.84 6.55 -12.16
CA VAL A 558 17.94 5.98 -13.18
C VAL A 558 18.39 6.43 -14.56
N ARG A 559 18.68 5.47 -15.43
CA ARG A 559 19.06 5.69 -16.82
C ARG A 559 17.93 5.22 -17.73
N VAL A 560 17.45 6.11 -18.59
CA VAL A 560 16.35 5.80 -19.52
C VAL A 560 16.85 5.97 -20.95
N LYS A 561 16.72 4.92 -21.76
CA LYS A 561 17.15 4.87 -23.17
C LYS A 561 16.02 4.33 -24.04
N ARG A 562 16.09 4.62 -25.34
CA ARG A 562 15.17 4.02 -26.34
C ARG A 562 15.82 2.76 -26.88
N GLY A 563 15.06 1.68 -26.95
CA GLY A 563 15.47 0.39 -27.45
C GLY A 563 14.47 -0.21 -28.43
N THR A 564 14.72 -1.46 -28.81
CA THR A 564 13.82 -2.28 -29.61
C THR A 564 13.84 -3.71 -29.08
N MET A 565 12.68 -4.35 -28.94
CA MET A 565 12.58 -5.76 -28.56
C MET A 565 11.71 -6.55 -29.54
N ILE A 566 11.87 -7.87 -29.53
CA ILE A 566 10.97 -8.79 -30.24
C ILE A 566 9.66 -8.87 -29.45
N SER A 567 8.51 -8.71 -30.09
CA SER A 567 7.23 -8.84 -29.40
C SER A 567 7.02 -10.27 -28.89
N ASN A 568 6.44 -10.36 -27.70
CA ASN A 568 6.00 -11.64 -27.14
C ASN A 568 4.69 -12.13 -27.78
N LYS A 569 3.94 -11.25 -28.47
CA LYS A 569 2.67 -11.60 -29.09
C LYS A 569 2.88 -12.33 -30.43
N PRO A 570 2.09 -13.39 -30.71
CA PRO A 570 2.15 -14.06 -32.01
C PRO A 570 1.86 -13.09 -33.15
N LYS A 571 2.66 -13.15 -34.23
CA LYS A 571 2.54 -12.32 -35.45
C LYS A 571 2.93 -10.83 -35.31
N GLU A 572 3.46 -10.42 -34.18
CA GLU A 572 4.13 -9.12 -34.03
C GLU A 572 5.66 -9.29 -34.15
N GLY A 573 6.32 -8.39 -34.89
CA GLY A 573 7.77 -8.41 -35.12
C GLY A 573 8.54 -7.61 -34.05
N PHE A 574 9.42 -6.70 -34.48
CA PHE A 574 10.14 -5.80 -33.57
C PHE A 574 9.24 -4.63 -33.13
N VAL A 575 9.23 -4.34 -31.83
CA VAL A 575 8.49 -3.25 -31.21
C VAL A 575 9.48 -2.27 -30.56
N ARG A 576 9.17 -0.98 -30.63
CA ARG A 576 9.97 0.07 -29.97
C ARG A 576 9.77 -0.01 -28.47
N THR A 577 10.86 0.08 -27.72
CA THR A 577 10.84 -0.01 -26.26
C THR A 577 11.48 1.20 -25.60
N VAL A 578 11.07 1.46 -24.37
CA VAL A 578 11.77 2.34 -23.44
C VAL A 578 12.46 1.46 -22.41
N GLU A 579 13.79 1.47 -22.43
CA GLU A 579 14.63 0.73 -21.48
C GLU A 579 14.92 1.62 -20.27
N VAL A 580 14.50 1.16 -19.10
CA VAL A 580 14.66 1.82 -17.80
C VAL A 580 15.62 0.98 -16.98
N GLU A 581 16.83 1.48 -16.79
CA GLU A 581 17.85 0.90 -15.94
C GLU A 581 17.86 1.63 -14.59
N ILE A 582 17.66 0.88 -13.52
CA ILE A 582 17.58 1.38 -12.15
C ILE A 582 18.78 0.87 -11.37
N ILE A 583 19.51 1.78 -10.74
CA ILE A 583 20.66 1.47 -9.90
C ILE A 583 20.28 1.83 -8.46
N PRO A 584 20.07 0.85 -7.57
CA PRO A 584 19.73 1.12 -6.18
C PRO A 584 21.00 1.31 -5.33
N GLN A 585 20.88 2.02 -4.20
CA GLN A 585 21.96 2.17 -3.23
C GLN A 585 22.22 0.87 -2.44
N ASN A 586 21.16 0.10 -2.14
CA ASN A 586 21.22 -1.07 -1.24
C ASN A 586 20.91 -2.38 -1.97
N TYR A 587 21.55 -2.62 -3.13
CA TYR A 587 21.27 -3.83 -3.93
C TYR A 587 21.45 -5.12 -3.12
N SER A 588 22.59 -5.23 -2.42
CA SER A 588 23.00 -6.42 -1.67
C SER A 588 22.14 -6.73 -0.44
N PHE A 589 21.44 -5.74 0.12
CA PHE A 589 20.62 -5.93 1.33
C PHE A 589 19.33 -6.72 1.05
N TYR A 590 18.65 -6.41 -0.05
CA TYR A 590 17.39 -7.07 -0.41
C TYR A 590 17.57 -8.28 -1.34
N GLY A 591 18.71 -8.37 -2.04
CA GLY A 591 19.04 -9.46 -2.93
C GLY A 591 18.33 -9.38 -4.30
N ARG A 592 18.75 -10.24 -5.22
CA ARG A 592 18.35 -10.18 -6.64
C ARG A 592 16.85 -10.42 -6.87
N ALA A 593 16.26 -11.41 -6.20
CA ALA A 593 14.86 -11.77 -6.39
C ALA A 593 13.89 -10.63 -6.01
N TYR A 594 14.20 -9.89 -4.94
CA TYR A 594 13.43 -8.71 -4.54
C TYR A 594 13.45 -7.63 -5.64
N TRP A 595 14.63 -7.32 -6.16
CA TRP A 595 14.79 -6.28 -7.18
C TRP A 595 14.19 -6.67 -8.54
N GLU A 596 14.22 -7.95 -8.91
CA GLU A 596 13.51 -8.46 -10.09
C GLU A 596 11.98 -8.31 -9.95
N ASN A 597 11.42 -8.66 -8.77
CA ASN A 597 10.00 -8.45 -8.51
C ASN A 597 9.63 -6.95 -8.51
N MET A 598 10.44 -6.12 -7.86
CA MET A 598 10.24 -4.66 -7.86
C MET A 598 10.29 -4.07 -9.28
N ALA A 599 11.18 -4.57 -10.14
CA ALA A 599 11.25 -4.16 -11.55
C ALA A 599 9.94 -4.48 -12.30
N ASN A 600 9.37 -5.66 -12.08
CA ASN A 600 8.10 -6.08 -12.68
C ASN A 600 6.94 -5.21 -12.19
N ILE A 601 6.88 -4.92 -10.88
CA ILE A 601 5.86 -4.04 -10.30
C ILE A 601 5.96 -2.63 -10.90
N LEU A 602 7.16 -2.04 -10.91
CA LEU A 602 7.41 -0.71 -11.48
C LEU A 602 7.05 -0.67 -12.96
N LYS A 603 7.37 -1.71 -13.72
CA LYS A 603 7.01 -1.82 -15.13
C LYS A 603 5.49 -1.80 -15.31
N ASN A 604 4.75 -2.62 -14.56
CA ASN A 604 3.29 -2.69 -14.67
C ASN A 604 2.64 -1.36 -14.31
N GLN A 605 3.15 -0.68 -13.27
CA GLN A 605 2.69 0.65 -12.89
C GLN A 605 3.05 1.75 -13.90
N ILE A 606 4.22 1.67 -14.53
CA ILE A 606 4.59 2.59 -15.62
C ILE A 606 3.65 2.38 -16.81
N ILE A 607 3.38 1.12 -17.19
CA ILE A 607 2.50 0.79 -18.32
C ILE A 607 1.07 1.30 -18.06
N SER A 608 0.53 1.13 -16.84
CA SER A 608 -0.83 1.61 -16.52
C SER A 608 -0.98 3.13 -16.57
N LYS A 609 0.12 3.88 -16.40
CA LYS A 609 0.16 5.36 -16.43
C LYS A 609 0.70 5.94 -17.74
N ALA A 610 1.29 5.11 -18.59
CA ALA A 610 1.87 5.53 -19.86
C ALA A 610 0.81 5.61 -20.98
N ILE A 611 1.21 6.17 -22.12
CA ILE A 611 0.39 6.18 -23.32
C ILE A 611 0.38 4.78 -23.95
N ASP A 612 -0.81 4.33 -24.38
CA ASP A 612 -0.98 3.06 -25.07
C ASP A 612 -0.05 2.91 -26.28
N GLY A 613 0.50 1.70 -26.44
CA GLY A 613 1.32 1.31 -27.59
C GLY A 613 2.84 1.49 -27.43
N ILE A 614 3.31 1.91 -26.25
CA ILE A 614 4.74 1.92 -25.90
C ILE A 614 5.03 0.76 -24.95
N GLU A 615 6.02 -0.07 -25.29
CA GLU A 615 6.48 -1.14 -24.42
C GLU A 615 7.64 -0.65 -23.52
N TYR A 616 7.60 -1.01 -22.24
CA TYR A 616 8.61 -0.64 -21.25
C TYR A 616 9.38 -1.88 -20.79
N VAL A 617 10.70 -1.75 -20.68
CA VAL A 617 11.58 -2.77 -20.12
C VAL A 617 12.28 -2.17 -18.93
N VAL A 618 11.99 -2.66 -17.73
CA VAL A 618 12.62 -2.20 -16.49
C VAL A 618 13.62 -3.25 -16.02
N LYS A 619 14.86 -2.83 -15.76
CA LYS A 619 15.93 -3.69 -15.24
C LYS A 619 16.61 -3.01 -14.06
N VAL A 620 16.92 -3.78 -13.03
CA VAL A 620 17.69 -3.30 -11.87
C VAL A 620 19.07 -3.90 -11.92
N THR A 621 20.11 -3.07 -11.97
CA THR A 621 21.51 -3.48 -12.09
C THR A 621 22.29 -3.14 -10.82
N ASN A 622 23.27 -3.99 -10.47
CA ASN A 622 24.19 -3.72 -9.38
C ASN A 622 25.48 -3.12 -9.94
N GLU A 623 25.79 -1.87 -9.58
CA GLU A 623 27.01 -1.21 -10.03
C GLU A 623 28.24 -1.59 -9.18
N ASP A 624 28.05 -2.28 -8.04
CA ASP A 624 29.16 -2.71 -7.16
C ASP A 624 30.00 -3.88 -7.72
N ILE A 625 29.70 -4.35 -8.93
CA ILE A 625 30.41 -5.49 -9.57
C ILE A 625 31.42 -5.03 -10.63
N ASP A 626 31.33 -3.79 -11.13
CA ASP A 626 32.20 -3.26 -12.20
C ASP A 626 33.16 -2.13 -11.74
N SER A 627 33.58 -2.14 -10.47
CA SER A 627 34.62 -1.23 -9.92
C SER A 627 35.95 -1.93 -9.69
#